data_AF-A0A8J7T5N2-F1
#
_entry.id   AF-A0A8J7T5N2-F1
#
_cell.length_a   1.000
_cell.length_b   1.000
_cell.length_c   1.000
_cell.angle_alpha   90.00
_cell.angle_beta   90.00
_cell.angle_gamma   90.00
#
_symmetry.space_group_name_H-M   'P 1'
#
loop_
_entity.id
_entity.type
_entity.pdbx_description
1 polymer ?
#
loop_
_entity_poly.entity_id
_entity_poly.type
_entity_poly.pdbx_seq_one_letter_code
_entity_poly.pdbx_strand_id
1 'polypeptide(L)'
;MEIPLGSPIGENMELGSSDFRKLLAALKKKQINGYIALDIMTNNGVEEGMLLLSSGDIIAAEYGYLSQNKTIAGDDALPRILNSCAAPGLFDLYELSPKDIELTRGFNKEQLLSKVPTVEDVSAMIPDTFNERLLVEEKEAAKAKPTAAVKGAGLNKEEVLKKYGITKPDEKKVDELLKMVGA
;
A
#
# COMPACT_ATOMS: atom_id res chain seq x y z
N MET A 1 1.93 3.77 5.36
CA MET A 1 1.42 4.66 6.43
C MET A 1 2.24 4.37 7.68
N GLU A 2 2.77 5.41 8.33
CA GLU A 2 3.50 5.27 9.59
C GLU A 2 2.52 5.18 10.76
N ILE A 3 2.30 3.98 11.30
CA ILE A 3 1.36 3.73 12.40
C ILE A 3 2.10 3.07 13.57
N PRO A 4 1.88 3.51 14.82
CA PRO A 4 2.43 2.81 15.99
C PRO A 4 1.79 1.42 16.15
N LEU A 5 2.44 0.56 16.93
CA LEU A 5 1.91 -0.75 17.24
C LEU A 5 0.61 -0.64 18.07
N GLY A 6 -0.47 -1.23 17.57
CA GLY A 6 -1.76 -1.29 18.26
C GLY A 6 -1.97 -2.57 19.06
N SER A 7 -3.09 -2.63 19.80
CA SER A 7 -3.55 -3.85 20.46
C SER A 7 -4.45 -4.64 19.50
N PRO A 8 -4.19 -5.93 19.23
CA PRO A 8 -5.02 -6.69 18.29
C PRO A 8 -6.44 -6.86 18.84
N ILE A 9 -7.44 -6.51 18.03
CA ILE A 9 -8.85 -6.85 18.26
C ILE A 9 -9.19 -8.16 17.53
N GLY A 10 -8.63 -8.34 16.34
CA GLY A 10 -8.76 -9.56 15.55
C GLY A 10 -7.67 -9.61 14.48
N GLU A 11 -7.18 -10.82 14.19
CA GLU A 11 -6.07 -11.05 13.27
C GLU A 11 -6.41 -12.22 12.34
N ASN A 12 -5.86 -12.19 11.13
CA ASN A 12 -6.03 -13.18 10.07
C ASN A 12 -7.52 -13.47 9.76
N MET A 13 -8.36 -12.44 9.75
CA MET A 13 -9.77 -12.57 9.43
C MET A 13 -9.94 -12.63 7.91
N GLU A 14 -10.74 -13.57 7.40
CA GLU A 14 -10.98 -13.70 5.96
C GLU A 14 -11.83 -12.54 5.42
N LEU A 15 -11.42 -11.93 4.31
CA LEU A 15 -12.18 -10.86 3.65
C LEU A 15 -13.41 -11.39 2.92
N GLY A 16 -13.23 -12.30 1.96
CA GLY A 16 -14.30 -12.76 1.07
C GLY A 16 -15.46 -13.51 1.73
N SER A 17 -15.30 -13.96 2.99
CA SER A 17 -16.37 -14.58 3.79
C SER A 17 -16.95 -13.66 4.86
N SER A 18 -16.31 -12.51 5.12
CA SER A 18 -16.74 -11.52 6.11
C SER A 18 -17.71 -10.50 5.52
N ASP A 19 -18.76 -10.17 6.27
CA ASP A 19 -19.63 -9.05 5.94
C ASP A 19 -18.96 -7.74 6.40
N PHE A 20 -18.08 -7.20 5.55
CA PHE A 20 -17.31 -6.01 5.87
C PHE A 20 -18.20 -4.78 6.14
N ARG A 21 -19.40 -4.72 5.54
CA ARG A 21 -20.39 -3.66 5.81
C ARG A 21 -20.88 -3.73 7.26
N LYS A 22 -21.22 -4.93 7.74
CA LYS A 22 -21.57 -5.14 9.16
C LYS A 22 -20.41 -4.85 10.10
N LEU A 23 -19.18 -5.18 9.71
CA LEU A 23 -17.99 -4.83 10.47
C LEU A 23 -17.89 -3.32 10.66
N LEU A 24 -17.93 -2.53 9.58
CA LEU A 24 -17.84 -1.07 9.66
C LEU A 24 -18.94 -0.46 10.54
N ALA A 25 -20.18 -0.94 10.42
CA ALA A 25 -21.28 -0.51 11.28
C ALA A 25 -21.01 -0.84 12.77
N ALA A 26 -20.44 -2.01 13.06
CA ALA A 26 -20.09 -2.40 14.42
C ALA A 26 -18.93 -1.54 14.99
N LEU A 27 -17.91 -1.23 14.19
CA LEU A 27 -16.79 -0.37 14.57
C LEU A 27 -17.28 1.05 14.88
N LYS A 28 -18.19 1.58 14.06
CA LYS A 28 -18.83 2.88 14.31
C LYS A 28 -19.63 2.89 15.60
N LYS A 29 -20.46 1.87 15.83
CA LYS A 29 -21.26 1.75 17.06
C LYS A 29 -20.38 1.67 18.32
N LYS A 30 -19.23 0.99 18.22
CA LYS A 30 -18.26 0.85 19.32
C LYS A 30 -17.29 2.04 19.44
N GLN A 31 -17.31 2.97 18.49
CA GLN A 31 -16.40 4.12 18.43
C GLN A 31 -14.92 3.71 18.48
N ILE A 32 -14.55 2.67 17.73
CA ILE A 32 -13.17 2.16 17.73
C ILE A 32 -12.19 3.20 17.18
N ASN A 33 -11.09 3.41 17.88
CA ASN A 33 -9.92 4.12 17.39
C ASN A 33 -8.88 3.07 17.03
N GLY A 34 -8.38 3.07 15.80
CA GLY A 34 -7.54 1.96 15.37
C GLY A 34 -7.22 2.00 13.89
N TYR A 35 -6.82 0.86 13.36
CA TYR A 35 -6.66 0.69 11.92
C TYR A 35 -7.05 -0.72 11.49
N ILE A 36 -7.41 -0.83 10.21
CA ILE A 36 -7.60 -2.09 9.52
C ILE A 36 -6.48 -2.22 8.50
N ALA A 37 -5.76 -3.33 8.52
CA ALA A 37 -4.78 -3.71 7.51
C ALA A 37 -5.33 -4.88 6.70
N LEU A 38 -5.28 -4.81 5.38
CA LEU A 38 -5.79 -5.81 4.45
C LEU A 38 -4.63 -6.32 3.62
N ASP A 39 -4.55 -7.64 3.46
CA ASP A 39 -3.62 -8.31 2.57
C ASP A 39 -4.40 -9.13 1.55
N ILE A 40 -4.23 -8.83 0.27
CA ILE A 40 -4.91 -9.53 -0.81
C ILE A 40 -3.92 -10.03 -1.85
N MET A 41 -4.30 -11.11 -2.53
CA MET A 41 -3.60 -11.61 -3.70
C MET A 41 -4.45 -11.32 -4.94
N THR A 42 -3.92 -10.49 -5.85
CA THR A 42 -4.56 -10.14 -7.12
C THR A 42 -3.78 -10.72 -8.29
N ASN A 43 -4.24 -10.48 -9.53
CA ASN A 43 -3.47 -10.84 -10.72
C ASN A 43 -2.21 -9.97 -10.88
N ASN A 44 -2.08 -8.87 -10.14
CA ASN A 44 -0.89 -8.03 -10.10
C ASN A 44 0.09 -8.43 -8.99
N GLY A 45 -0.21 -9.44 -8.17
CA GLY A 45 0.61 -9.90 -7.04
C GLY A 45 -0.02 -9.56 -5.69
N VAL A 46 0.83 -9.45 -4.66
CA VAL A 46 0.39 -9.06 -3.32
C VAL A 46 0.09 -7.56 -3.30
N GLU A 47 -1.06 -7.19 -2.76
CA GLU A 47 -1.48 -5.81 -2.56
C GLU A 47 -1.92 -5.63 -1.11
N GLU A 48 -1.68 -4.43 -0.57
CA GLU A 48 -1.97 -4.08 0.81
C GLU A 48 -2.93 -2.90 0.87
N GLY A 49 -3.92 -2.96 1.76
CA GLY A 49 -4.83 -1.85 2.03
C GLY A 49 -4.76 -1.47 3.50
N MET A 50 -4.82 -0.18 3.82
CA MET A 50 -4.82 0.28 5.19
C MET A 50 -5.80 1.42 5.41
N LEU A 51 -6.67 1.26 6.41
CA LEU A 51 -7.67 2.25 6.83
C LEU A 51 -7.37 2.69 8.26
N LEU A 52 -7.27 4.00 8.49
CA LEU A 52 -7.19 4.56 9.83
C LEU A 52 -8.60 4.96 10.32
N LEU A 53 -8.94 4.57 11.54
CA LEU A 53 -10.24 4.78 12.18
C LEU A 53 -10.12 5.74 13.36
N SER A 54 -11.02 6.72 13.42
CA SER A 54 -11.24 7.55 14.60
C SER A 54 -12.71 7.53 14.99
N SER A 55 -13.01 7.07 16.20
CA SER A 55 -14.40 6.85 16.66
C SER A 55 -15.25 6.04 15.67
N GLY A 56 -14.61 5.06 15.02
CA GLY A 56 -15.15 4.18 14.00
C GLY A 56 -15.37 4.82 12.62
N ASP A 57 -15.05 6.09 12.43
CA ASP A 57 -15.03 6.73 11.11
C ASP A 57 -13.69 6.52 10.42
N ILE A 58 -13.71 6.27 9.11
CA ILE A 58 -12.50 6.18 8.30
C ILE A 58 -11.99 7.60 8.06
N ILE A 59 -10.77 7.89 8.51
CA ILE A 59 -10.15 9.22 8.41
C ILE A 59 -8.92 9.26 7.50
N ALA A 60 -8.32 8.10 7.20
CA ALA A 60 -7.20 7.97 6.30
C ALA A 60 -7.25 6.64 5.55
N ALA A 61 -6.69 6.61 4.35
CA ALA A 61 -6.59 5.42 3.53
C ALA A 61 -5.24 5.37 2.80
N GLU A 62 -4.67 4.18 2.66
CA GLU A 62 -3.50 3.91 1.84
C GLU A 62 -3.62 2.56 1.16
N TYR A 63 -3.19 2.47 -0.09
CA TYR A 63 -3.23 1.24 -0.88
C TYR A 63 -1.87 1.01 -1.57
N GLY A 64 -1.28 -0.15 -1.36
CA GLY A 64 0.04 -0.52 -1.85
C GLY A 64 0.00 -1.66 -2.88
N TYR A 65 0.65 -1.45 -4.02
CA TYR A 65 0.99 -2.50 -4.98
C TYR A 65 2.45 -2.92 -4.76
N LEU A 66 2.67 -3.93 -3.92
CA LEU A 66 4.02 -4.35 -3.51
C LEU A 66 4.89 -4.75 -4.71
N SER A 67 4.31 -5.51 -5.65
CA SER A 67 5.01 -5.96 -6.86
C SER A 67 5.46 -4.82 -7.79
N GLN A 68 4.84 -3.64 -7.67
CA GLN A 68 5.10 -2.46 -8.48
C GLN A 68 5.81 -1.36 -7.69
N ASN A 69 6.08 -1.58 -6.39
CA ASN A 69 6.60 -0.58 -5.47
C ASN A 69 5.85 0.77 -5.58
N LYS A 70 4.52 0.69 -5.60
CA LYS A 70 3.63 1.85 -5.80
C LYS A 70 2.64 1.95 -4.64
N THR A 71 2.43 3.16 -4.17
CA THR A 71 1.44 3.48 -3.15
C THR A 71 0.48 4.56 -3.65
N ILE A 72 -0.78 4.43 -3.27
CA ILE A 72 -1.86 5.39 -3.47
C ILE A 72 -2.38 5.78 -2.09
N ALA A 73 -2.74 7.04 -1.88
CA ALA A 73 -3.12 7.57 -0.59
C ALA A 73 -4.44 8.36 -0.65
N GLY A 74 -5.08 8.52 0.50
CA GLY A 74 -6.23 9.41 0.67
C GLY A 74 -7.46 8.96 -0.13
N ASP A 75 -8.14 9.93 -0.73
CA ASP A 75 -9.42 9.70 -1.42
C ASP A 75 -9.29 8.73 -2.60
N ASP A 76 -8.14 8.66 -3.26
CA ASP A 76 -7.89 7.73 -4.36
C ASP A 76 -7.65 6.29 -3.85
N ALA A 77 -7.16 6.13 -2.63
CA ALA A 77 -6.91 4.81 -2.03
C ALA A 77 -8.20 4.16 -1.54
N LEU A 78 -9.10 4.95 -0.95
CA LEU A 78 -10.35 4.45 -0.36
C LEU A 78 -11.15 3.52 -1.28
N PRO A 79 -11.53 3.90 -2.52
CA PRO A 79 -12.33 3.03 -3.38
C PRO A 79 -11.62 1.72 -3.75
N ARG A 80 -10.28 1.72 -3.79
CA ARG A 80 -9.49 0.50 -4.06
C ARG A 80 -9.56 -0.45 -2.89
N ILE A 81 -9.37 0.06 -1.67
CA ILE A 81 -9.49 -0.74 -0.45
C ILE A 81 -10.91 -1.34 -0.32
N LEU A 82 -11.94 -0.54 -0.57
CA LEU A 82 -13.33 -1.00 -0.48
C LEU A 82 -13.69 -2.03 -1.55
N ASN A 83 -13.15 -1.89 -2.76
CA ASN A 83 -13.23 -2.94 -3.78
C ASN A 83 -12.56 -4.23 -3.31
N SER A 84 -11.35 -4.12 -2.72
CA SER A 84 -10.57 -5.24 -2.21
C SER A 84 -11.20 -5.97 -1.03
N CYS A 85 -12.15 -5.36 -0.34
CA CYS A 85 -12.95 -6.03 0.69
C CYS A 85 -13.79 -7.20 0.14
N ALA A 86 -14.06 -7.23 -1.16
CA ALA A 86 -14.77 -8.32 -1.84
C ALA A 86 -13.82 -9.37 -2.44
N ALA A 87 -12.49 -9.23 -2.26
CA ALA A 87 -11.49 -10.15 -2.77
C ALA A 87 -11.18 -11.29 -1.77
N PRO A 88 -10.63 -12.42 -2.24
CA PRO A 88 -9.94 -13.37 -1.37
C PRO A 88 -8.72 -12.70 -0.73
N GLY A 89 -8.61 -12.79 0.59
CA GLY A 89 -7.53 -12.18 1.34
C GLY A 89 -7.81 -12.21 2.83
N LEU A 90 -6.92 -11.58 3.58
CA LEU A 90 -6.98 -11.48 5.03
C LEU A 90 -7.05 -10.01 5.44
N PHE A 91 -7.53 -9.76 6.64
CA PHE A 91 -7.38 -8.48 7.29
C PHE A 91 -7.19 -8.63 8.79
N ASP A 92 -6.49 -7.65 9.34
CA ASP A 92 -6.26 -7.47 10.76
C ASP A 92 -6.91 -6.17 11.22
N LEU A 93 -7.37 -6.16 12.47
CA LEU A 93 -7.95 -5.01 13.12
C LEU A 93 -7.21 -4.77 14.44
N TYR A 94 -6.64 -3.58 14.56
CA TYR A 94 -5.89 -3.16 15.75
C TYR A 94 -6.53 -1.92 16.37
N GLU A 95 -6.56 -1.89 17.70
CA GLU A 95 -6.95 -0.73 18.49
C GLU A 95 -5.75 0.17 18.78
N LEU A 96 -5.97 1.48 18.73
CA LEU A 96 -5.02 2.53 19.07
C LEU A 96 -5.60 3.45 20.13
N SER A 97 -4.73 4.04 20.95
CA SER A 97 -5.16 5.09 21.85
C SER A 97 -5.56 6.35 21.06
N PRO A 98 -6.46 7.21 21.57
CA PRO A 98 -6.79 8.48 20.91
C PRO A 98 -5.56 9.37 20.66
N LYS A 99 -4.56 9.30 21.52
CA LYS A 99 -3.29 10.03 21.36
C LYS A 99 -2.51 9.50 20.15
N ASP A 100 -2.47 8.19 19.96
CA ASP A 100 -1.77 7.56 18.84
C ASP A 100 -2.46 7.90 17.52
N ILE A 101 -3.79 7.97 17.48
CA ILE A 101 -4.52 8.46 16.31
C ILE A 101 -4.08 9.87 15.93
N GLU A 102 -4.01 10.80 16.88
CA GLU A 102 -3.59 12.17 16.59
C GLU A 102 -2.13 12.25 16.10
N LEU A 103 -1.24 11.43 16.67
CA LEU A 103 0.14 11.32 16.18
C LEU A 103 0.18 10.78 14.75
N THR A 104 -0.52 9.67 14.47
CA THR A 104 -0.58 9.08 13.14
C THR A 104 -1.15 10.07 12.11
N ARG A 105 -2.20 10.82 12.44
CA ARG A 105 -2.72 11.89 11.58
C ARG A 105 -1.69 12.97 11.30
N GLY A 106 -0.87 13.32 12.29
CA GLY A 106 0.19 14.31 12.17
C GLY A 106 1.30 13.90 11.19
N PHE A 107 1.69 12.62 11.19
CA PHE A 107 2.72 12.08 10.31
C PHE A 107 2.22 11.74 8.90
N ASN A 108 0.95 11.35 8.76
CA ASN A 108 0.39 10.79 7.52
C ASN A 108 -0.62 11.73 6.85
N LYS A 109 -0.23 12.99 6.62
CA LYS A 109 -1.14 14.03 6.10
C LYS A 109 -1.65 13.73 4.69
N GLU A 110 -0.84 13.08 3.86
CA GLU A 110 -1.19 12.74 2.47
C GLU A 110 -2.20 11.59 2.38
N GLN A 111 -2.29 10.75 3.43
CA GLN A 111 -3.23 9.64 3.54
C GLN A 111 -4.60 10.07 4.06
N LEU A 112 -4.73 11.29 4.61
CA LEU A 112 -6.00 11.77 5.16
C LEU A 112 -7.04 11.96 4.04
N LEU A 113 -8.27 11.55 4.33
CA LEU A 113 -9.39 11.82 3.42
C LEU A 113 -9.75 13.31 3.45
N SER A 114 -10.08 13.88 2.29
CA SER A 114 -10.50 15.29 2.22
C SER A 114 -11.83 15.52 2.94
N LYS A 115 -12.68 14.49 2.96
CA LYS A 115 -13.94 14.44 3.70
C LYS A 115 -14.07 13.07 4.36
N VAL A 116 -14.39 13.06 5.64
CA VAL A 116 -14.73 11.83 6.37
C VAL A 116 -16.08 11.30 5.84
N PRO A 117 -16.11 10.14 5.17
CA PRO A 117 -17.33 9.56 4.64
C PRO A 117 -18.17 8.95 5.79
N THR A 118 -19.49 8.91 5.60
CA THR A 118 -20.37 8.20 6.53
C THR A 118 -20.25 6.68 6.32
N VAL A 119 -20.72 5.89 7.29
CA VAL A 119 -20.76 4.42 7.14
C VAL A 119 -21.65 4.03 5.96
N GLU A 120 -22.72 4.78 5.71
CA GLU A 120 -23.62 4.61 4.58
C GLU A 120 -22.90 4.88 3.26
N ASP A 121 -22.12 5.97 3.16
CA ASP A 121 -21.32 6.29 1.97
C ASP A 121 -20.33 5.16 1.66
N VAL A 122 -19.58 4.71 2.67
CA VAL A 122 -18.58 3.64 2.53
C VAL A 122 -19.25 2.30 2.17
N SER A 123 -20.37 1.97 2.81
CA SER A 123 -21.08 0.72 2.57
C SER A 123 -21.62 0.60 1.13
N ALA A 124 -22.00 1.74 0.54
CA ALA A 124 -22.44 1.82 -0.85
C ALA A 124 -21.29 1.69 -1.86
N MET A 125 -20.06 2.00 -1.46
CA MET A 125 -18.87 1.87 -2.32
C MET A 125 -18.30 0.45 -2.36
N ILE A 126 -18.58 -0.38 -1.35
CA ILE A 126 -18.16 -1.78 -1.35
C ILE A 126 -18.97 -2.51 -2.44
N PRO A 127 -18.33 -3.14 -3.44
CA PRO A 127 -19.04 -3.94 -4.44
C PRO A 127 -19.39 -5.32 -3.87
N ASP A 128 -20.35 -6.00 -4.50
CA ASP A 128 -20.70 -7.39 -4.12
C ASP A 128 -19.68 -8.42 -4.62
N THR A 129 -18.90 -8.05 -5.65
CA THR A 129 -17.84 -8.87 -6.22
C THR A 129 -16.62 -8.01 -6.49
N PHE A 130 -15.43 -8.53 -6.21
CA PHE A 130 -14.19 -7.86 -6.53
C PHE A 130 -14.06 -7.52 -8.01
N ASN A 131 -13.71 -6.27 -8.31
CA ASN A 131 -13.49 -5.78 -9.67
C ASN A 131 -12.01 -5.43 -9.89
N GLU A 132 -11.29 -6.32 -10.56
CA GLU A 132 -9.87 -6.14 -10.89
C GLU A 132 -9.62 -4.88 -11.73
N ARG A 133 -10.57 -4.44 -12.55
CA ARG A 133 -10.37 -3.29 -13.47
C ARG A 133 -10.16 -1.99 -12.72
N LEU A 134 -10.78 -1.83 -11.55
CA LEU A 134 -10.61 -0.66 -10.69
C LEU A 134 -9.17 -0.50 -10.18
N LEU A 135 -8.37 -1.57 -10.25
CA LEU A 135 -6.95 -1.55 -9.88
C LEU A 135 -6.02 -1.27 -11.08
N VAL A 136 -6.51 -1.42 -12.32
CA VAL A 136 -5.70 -1.40 -13.54
C VAL A 136 -5.65 -0.03 -14.21
N GLU A 137 -6.61 0.87 -13.96
CA GLU A 137 -6.77 2.15 -14.69
C GLU A 137 -5.53 3.07 -14.66
N GLU A 138 -4.57 2.86 -13.76
CA GLU A 138 -3.31 3.61 -13.76
C GLU A 138 -2.19 3.01 -14.60
N LYS A 139 -2.23 1.72 -14.96
CA LYS A 139 -1.28 1.15 -15.94
C LYS A 139 -1.45 1.78 -17.32
N GLU A 140 -2.64 2.28 -17.63
CA GLU A 140 -2.94 2.97 -18.88
C GLU A 140 -2.85 4.50 -18.76
N ALA A 141 -3.27 5.10 -17.64
CA ALA A 141 -3.11 6.54 -17.43
C ALA A 141 -1.63 6.98 -17.31
N ALA A 142 -0.75 6.13 -16.76
CA ALA A 142 0.70 6.38 -16.75
C ALA A 142 1.36 6.22 -18.14
N LYS A 143 0.69 5.57 -19.10
CA LYS A 143 1.11 5.53 -20.50
C LYS A 143 0.52 6.69 -21.34
N ALA A 144 -0.45 7.43 -20.80
CA ALA A 144 -1.20 8.46 -21.53
C ALA A 144 -0.81 9.91 -21.20
N LYS A 145 0.18 10.15 -20.33
CA LYS A 145 0.86 11.45 -20.25
C LYS A 145 2.23 11.33 -20.91
N PRO A 146 2.48 11.97 -22.06
CA PRO A 146 3.85 12.24 -22.47
C PRO A 146 4.40 13.23 -21.46
N THR A 147 5.13 12.74 -20.47
CA THR A 147 6.04 13.60 -19.71
C THR A 147 6.95 14.27 -20.72
N ALA A 148 6.97 15.60 -20.66
CA ALA A 148 7.80 16.44 -21.50
C ALA A 148 9.21 15.83 -21.59
N ALA A 149 9.68 15.68 -22.82
CA ALA A 149 10.97 15.11 -23.15
C ALA A 149 12.08 15.66 -22.25
N VAL A 150 12.54 14.86 -21.29
CA VAL A 150 13.94 14.93 -20.89
C VAL A 150 14.69 14.32 -22.07
N LYS A 151 15.39 15.16 -22.83
CA LYS A 151 16.46 14.72 -23.73
C LYS A 151 17.55 14.07 -22.90
N GLY A 152 17.34 12.81 -22.50
CA GLY A 152 18.36 11.93 -21.96
C GLY A 152 19.14 11.38 -23.13
N ALA A 153 20.29 11.98 -23.41
CA ALA A 153 21.35 11.34 -24.15
C ALA A 153 21.55 9.93 -23.55
N GLY A 154 21.63 8.91 -24.41
CA GLY A 154 21.95 7.56 -23.96
C GLY A 154 23.24 7.61 -23.15
N LEU A 155 23.13 7.38 -21.85
CA LEU A 155 24.30 7.28 -20.98
C LEU A 155 25.12 6.09 -21.47
N ASN A 156 26.26 6.41 -22.09
CA ASN A 156 27.20 5.40 -22.53
C ASN A 156 27.72 4.67 -21.29
N LYS A 157 27.66 3.33 -21.33
CA LYS A 157 28.20 2.42 -20.30
C LYS A 157 29.59 2.83 -19.82
N GLU A 158 30.42 3.37 -20.71
CA GLU A 158 31.79 3.81 -20.42
C GLU A 158 31.84 5.05 -19.51
N GLU A 159 30.88 5.98 -19.66
CA GLU A 159 30.81 7.19 -18.82
C GLU A 159 30.33 6.86 -17.41
N VAL A 160 29.41 5.91 -17.28
CA VAL A 160 28.94 5.40 -15.98
C VAL A 160 30.08 4.73 -15.24
N LEU A 161 30.83 3.83 -15.90
CA LEU A 161 31.97 3.13 -15.29
C LEU A 161 33.05 4.11 -14.82
N LYS A 162 33.32 5.18 -15.60
CA LYS A 162 34.29 6.22 -15.24
C LYS A 162 33.82 7.07 -14.04
N LYS A 163 32.53 7.44 -13.99
CA LYS A 163 31.96 8.23 -12.89
C LYS A 163 32.08 7.54 -11.53
N TYR A 164 31.92 6.22 -11.51
CA TYR A 164 31.98 5.43 -10.29
C TYR A 164 33.36 4.80 -10.04
N GLY A 165 34.38 5.14 -10.85
CA GLY A 165 35.74 4.63 -10.69
C GLY A 165 35.86 3.11 -10.85
N ILE A 166 34.91 2.47 -11.53
CA ILE A 166 34.87 1.02 -11.70
C ILE A 166 35.79 0.65 -12.86
N THR A 167 36.99 0.17 -12.53
CA THR A 167 37.90 -0.41 -13.50
C THR A 167 37.64 -1.92 -13.63
N LYS A 168 37.96 -2.49 -14.79
CA LYS A 168 37.92 -3.95 -14.94
C LYS A 168 38.90 -4.57 -13.95
N PRO A 169 38.53 -5.66 -13.26
CA PRO A 169 39.44 -6.36 -12.37
C PRO A 169 40.71 -6.80 -13.12
N ASP A 170 41.86 -6.70 -12.46
CA ASP A 170 43.11 -7.26 -12.95
C ASP A 170 43.00 -8.80 -12.92
N GLU A 171 43.30 -9.46 -14.04
CA GLU A 171 43.23 -10.93 -14.17
C GLU A 171 44.03 -11.64 -13.08
N LYS A 172 45.16 -11.06 -12.64
CA LYS A 172 45.95 -11.62 -11.53
C LYS A 172 45.20 -11.59 -10.20
N LYS A 173 44.43 -10.53 -9.93
CA LYS A 173 43.62 -10.40 -8.70
C LYS A 173 42.41 -11.34 -8.73
N VAL A 174 41.86 -11.58 -9.91
CA VAL A 174 40.77 -12.56 -10.10
C VAL A 174 41.28 -13.97 -9.83
N ASP A 175 42.46 -14.34 -10.35
CA ASP A 175 43.08 -15.64 -10.11
C ASP A 175 43.48 -15.85 -8.63
N GLU A 176 43.97 -14.82 -7.95
CA GLU A 176 44.25 -14.86 -6.51
C GLU A 176 42.97 -15.07 -5.68
N LEU A 177 41.88 -14.37 -6.02
CA LEU A 177 40.58 -14.57 -5.37
C LEU A 177 40.01 -15.98 -5.61
N LEU A 178 40.13 -16.51 -6.82
CA LEU A 178 39.68 -17.87 -7.13
C LEU A 178 40.46 -18.93 -6.35
N LYS A 179 41.76 -18.73 -6.10
CA LYS A 179 42.58 -19.59 -5.23
C LYS A 179 42.23 -19.48 -3.74
N MET A 180 41.63 -18.37 -3.30
CA MET A 180 41.17 -18.23 -1.91
C MET A 180 39.78 -18.84 -1.67
N VAL A 181 38.98 -18.99 -2.72
CA VAL A 181 37.61 -19.54 -2.65
C VAL A 181 37.56 -21.02 -3.04
N GLY A 182 38.60 -21.55 -3.71
CA GLY A 182 38.78 -22.99 -3.98
C GLY A 182 39.91 -23.60 -3.13
N ALA A 183 39.55 -24.57 -2.30
CA ALA A 183 40.47 -25.55 -1.71
C ALA A 183 40.96 -26.55 -2.78
#